data_AF-A0A5E6NS08-F1
#
_entry.id   AF-A0A5E6NS08-F1
#
_cell.length_a   1.000
_cell.length_b   1.000
_cell.length_c   1.000
_cell.angle_alpha   90.00
_cell.angle_beta   90.00
_cell.angle_gamma   90.00
#
_symmetry.space_group_name_H-M   'P 1'
#
loop_
_entity.id
_entity.type
_entity.pdbx_description
1 polymer ?
#
loop_
_entity_poly.entity_id
_entity_poly.type
_entity_poly.pdbx_seq_one_letter_code
_entity_poly.pdbx_strand_id
1 'polypeptide(L)'
;MKKIFLTLVPFVSILSIKAYAGIPTKVGAINIDSNDVLATLWELAQQFIYYGAWIAIAAALITGMFTIIGALSEARKKGDSGILWSSIAMTMVVVILIVVFAILLISYMDI
;
A
#
# COMPACT_ATOMS: atom_id res chain seq x y z
N MET A 1 -2.88 -9.84 28.86
CA MET A 1 -2.74 -9.50 27.42
C MET A 1 -3.15 -10.72 26.59
N LYS A 2 -4.39 -10.79 26.08
CA LYS A 2 -4.97 -12.03 25.54
C LYS A 2 -5.69 -11.85 24.19
N LYS A 3 -5.42 -10.76 23.45
CA LYS A 3 -6.19 -10.38 22.25
C LYS A 3 -5.42 -10.43 20.92
N ILE A 4 -4.13 -10.72 20.91
CA ILE A 4 -3.31 -10.75 19.68
C ILE A 4 -3.29 -12.12 19.01
N PHE A 5 -3.72 -13.19 19.70
CA PHE A 5 -3.59 -14.56 19.19
C PHE A 5 -4.66 -14.96 18.15
N LEU A 6 -5.75 -14.19 18.00
CA LEU A 6 -6.86 -14.56 17.11
C LEU A 6 -6.73 -14.02 15.68
N THR A 7 -5.86 -13.04 15.42
CA THR A 7 -5.74 -12.40 14.11
C THR A 7 -4.76 -13.09 13.15
N LEU A 8 -3.95 -14.04 13.64
CA LEU A 8 -2.99 -14.81 12.83
C LEU A 8 -3.49 -16.19 12.38
N VAL A 9 -4.59 -16.66 12.96
CA VAL A 9 -5.18 -17.98 12.65
C VAL A 9 -5.50 -18.18 11.15
N PRO A 10 -6.03 -17.20 10.40
CA PRO A 10 -6.33 -17.41 8.97
C PRO A 10 -5.07 -17.40 8.07
N PHE A 11 -3.92 -16.92 8.54
CA PHE A 11 -2.67 -16.97 7.78
C PHE A 11 -1.94 -18.32 7.92
N VAL A 12 -2.04 -18.96 9.08
CA VAL A 12 -1.43 -20.28 9.32
C VAL A 12 -2.17 -21.40 8.56
N SER A 13 -3.49 -21.25 8.36
CA SER A 13 -4.30 -22.24 7.64
C SER A 13 -4.03 -22.28 6.13
N ILE A 14 -3.62 -21.16 5.51
CA ILE A 14 -3.26 -21.12 4.08
C ILE A 14 -1.92 -21.85 3.84
N LEU A 15 -0.98 -21.77 4.78
CA LEU A 15 0.31 -22.46 4.72
C LEU A 15 0.17 -23.99 4.85
N SER A 16 -0.90 -24.47 5.48
CA SER A 16 -1.04 -25.89 5.82
C SER A 16 -1.72 -26.76 4.75
N ILE A 17 -2.41 -26.16 3.76
CA ILE A 17 -3.22 -26.93 2.79
C ILE A 17 -2.38 -27.47 1.62
N LYS A 18 -1.28 -26.81 1.25
CA LYS A 18 -0.39 -27.31 0.19
C LYS A 18 0.58 -28.41 0.64
N ALA A 19 0.74 -28.63 1.95
CA ALA A 19 1.72 -29.58 2.50
C ALA A 19 1.19 -31.02 2.66
N TYR A 20 -0.11 -31.26 2.48
CA TYR A 20 -0.76 -32.52 2.89
C TYR A 20 -1.01 -33.53 1.76
N ALA A 21 -0.33 -33.40 0.62
CA ALA A 21 -0.41 -34.36 -0.48
C ALA A 21 0.96 -34.99 -0.76
N GLY A 22 1.39 -35.91 0.11
CA GLY A 22 2.26 -37.01 -0.30
C GLY A 22 3.78 -36.92 -0.03
N ILE A 23 4.25 -36.16 0.96
CA ILE A 23 5.70 -36.11 1.27
C ILE A 23 6.04 -37.06 2.44
N PRO A 24 6.98 -38.00 2.28
CA PRO A 24 7.36 -38.97 3.32
C PRO A 24 7.89 -38.27 4.59
N THR A 25 7.43 -38.74 5.75
CA THR A 25 7.61 -38.17 7.10
C THR A 25 9.00 -38.40 7.71
N LYS A 26 10.06 -38.02 6.99
CA LYS A 26 11.36 -37.74 7.61
C LYS A 26 11.75 -36.30 7.32
N VAL A 27 11.17 -35.39 8.09
CA VAL A 27 11.62 -34.01 8.14
C VAL A 27 12.90 -34.01 8.98
N GLY A 28 14.05 -34.02 8.32
CA GLY A 28 15.31 -33.66 8.97
C GLY A 28 15.12 -32.32 9.68
N ALA A 29 15.74 -32.14 10.84
CA ALA A 29 15.57 -30.94 11.66
C ALA A 29 15.67 -29.68 10.79
N ILE A 30 14.53 -29.00 10.58
CA ILE A 30 14.51 -27.70 9.92
C ILE A 30 15.12 -26.76 10.95
N ASN A 31 16.41 -26.49 10.81
CA ASN A 31 17.05 -25.39 11.53
C ASN A 31 16.56 -24.10 10.88
N ILE A 32 15.48 -23.55 11.43
CA ILE A 32 15.04 -22.20 11.10
C ILE A 32 15.98 -21.28 11.88
N ASP A 33 16.93 -20.66 11.19
CA ASP A 33 17.74 -19.63 11.82
C ASP A 33 16.85 -18.40 12.05
N SER A 34 16.98 -17.77 13.23
CA SER A 34 16.25 -16.55 13.56
C SER A 34 16.46 -15.43 12.54
N ASN A 35 17.62 -15.43 11.86
CA ASN A 35 17.94 -14.50 10.79
C ASN A 35 17.06 -14.69 9.55
N ASP A 36 16.69 -15.93 9.21
CA ASP A 36 15.87 -16.23 8.03
C ASP A 36 14.42 -15.76 8.22
N VAL A 37 13.91 -15.85 9.45
CA VAL A 37 12.58 -15.33 9.80
C VAL A 37 12.55 -13.80 9.72
N LEU A 38 13.59 -13.13 10.21
CA LEU A 38 13.69 -11.67 10.13
C LEU A 38 13.83 -11.18 8.68
N ALA A 39 14.58 -11.89 7.85
CA ALA A 39 14.70 -11.58 6.42
C ALA A 39 13.35 -11.72 5.70
N THR A 40 12.62 -12.82 5.93
CA THR A 40 11.30 -13.06 5.33
C THR A 40 10.28 -12.00 5.75
N LEU A 41 10.30 -11.58 7.03
CA LEU A 41 9.43 -10.51 7.54
C LEU A 41 9.79 -9.15 6.95
N TRP A 42 11.07 -8.89 6.70
CA TRP A 42 11.55 -7.67 6.07
C TRP A 42 11.09 -7.57 4.61
N GLU A 43 11.24 -8.65 3.84
CA GLU A 43 10.73 -8.72 2.46
C GLU A 43 9.21 -8.52 2.39
N LEU A 44 8.47 -9.15 3.31
CA LEU A 44 7.01 -8.96 3.40
C LEU A 44 6.65 -7.51 3.72
N ALA A 45 7.36 -6.87 4.66
CA ALA A 45 7.15 -5.46 5.01
C ALA A 45 7.43 -4.53 3.81
N GLN A 46 8.48 -4.81 3.04
CA GLN A 46 8.73 -4.09 1.79
C GLN A 46 7.57 -4.29 0.81
N GLN A 47 7.10 -5.52 0.57
CA GLN A 47 5.96 -5.73 -0.34
C GLN A 47 4.71 -4.93 0.08
N PHE A 48 4.39 -4.88 1.37
CA PHE A 48 3.28 -4.06 1.87
C PHE A 48 3.46 -2.57 1.56
N ILE A 49 4.67 -2.04 1.75
CA ILE A 49 4.98 -0.63 1.49
C ILE A 49 4.90 -0.33 -0.01
N TYR A 50 5.35 -1.24 -0.88
CA TYR A 50 5.29 -1.08 -2.33
C TYR A 50 3.85 -0.97 -2.83
N TYR A 51 2.98 -1.89 -2.43
CA TYR A 51 1.56 -1.81 -2.78
C TYR A 51 0.88 -0.61 -2.11
N GLY A 52 1.27 -0.26 -0.89
CA GLY A 52 0.81 0.96 -0.22
C GLY A 52 1.12 2.24 -0.99
N ALA A 53 2.32 2.35 -1.57
CA ALA A 53 2.72 3.48 -2.39
C ALA A 53 1.87 3.60 -3.68
N TRP A 54 1.58 2.49 -4.35
CA TRP A 54 0.67 2.48 -5.51
C TRP A 54 -0.76 2.88 -5.14
N ILE A 55 -1.26 2.40 -4.00
CA ILE A 55 -2.59 2.78 -3.50
C ILE A 55 -2.63 4.27 -3.17
N ALA A 56 -1.55 4.83 -2.59
CA ALA A 56 -1.46 6.25 -2.29
C ALA A 56 -1.50 7.11 -3.57
N ILE A 57 -0.82 6.69 -4.63
CA ILE A 57 -0.90 7.33 -5.96
C ILE A 57 -2.34 7.31 -6.48
N ALA A 58 -2.99 6.14 -6.47
CA ALA A 58 -4.37 6.01 -6.95
C ALA A 58 -5.34 6.89 -6.15
N ALA A 59 -5.20 6.90 -4.81
CA ALA A 59 -6.01 7.73 -3.93
C ALA A 59 -5.81 9.23 -4.21
N ALA A 60 -4.56 9.69 -4.38
CA ALA A 60 -4.28 11.09 -4.69
C ALA A 60 -4.91 11.54 -6.01
N LEU A 61 -4.85 10.71 -7.05
CA LEU A 61 -5.47 11.00 -8.34
C LEU A 61 -7.00 11.10 -8.24
N ILE A 62 -7.65 10.15 -7.54
CA ILE A 62 -9.10 10.13 -7.34
C ILE A 62 -9.54 11.35 -6.52
N THR A 63 -8.89 11.61 -5.39
CA THR A 63 -9.19 12.76 -4.53
C THR A 63 -9.01 14.07 -5.31
N GLY A 64 -7.92 14.21 -6.08
CA GLY A 64 -7.69 15.39 -6.89
C GLY A 64 -8.78 15.63 -7.94
N MET A 65 -9.27 14.57 -8.59
CA MET A 65 -10.39 14.67 -9.53
C MET A 65 -11.66 15.20 -8.85
N PHE A 66 -12.02 14.68 -7.67
CA PHE A 66 -13.19 15.16 -6.93
C PHE A 66 -13.05 16.60 -6.45
N THR A 67 -11.85 17.03 -6.04
CA THR A 67 -11.58 18.42 -5.65
C THR A 67 -11.79 19.37 -6.84
N ILE A 68 -11.32 19.01 -8.03
CA ILE A 68 -11.48 19.83 -9.24
C ILE A 68 -12.97 19.90 -9.65
N ILE A 69 -13.70 18.79 -9.60
CA ILE A 69 -15.14 18.75 -9.88
C ILE A 69 -15.90 19.65 -8.90
N GLY A 70 -15.57 19.59 -7.61
CA GLY A 70 -16.14 20.46 -6.59
C GLY A 70 -15.88 21.94 -6.86
N ALA A 71 -14.63 22.28 -7.19
CA ALA A 71 -14.24 23.64 -7.55
C ALA A 71 -14.95 24.15 -8.80
N LEU A 72 -15.18 23.29 -9.80
CA LEU A 72 -15.96 23.63 -11.00
C LEU A 72 -17.43 23.94 -10.67
N SER A 73 -18.03 23.15 -9.78
CA SER A 73 -19.40 23.40 -9.30
C SER A 73 -19.50 24.75 -8.58
N GLU A 74 -18.52 25.08 -7.74
CA GLU A 74 -18.49 26.37 -7.04
C GLU A 74 -18.21 27.55 -7.96
N ALA A 75 -17.27 27.42 -8.88
CA ALA A 75 -16.94 28.46 -9.86
C ALA A 75 -18.17 28.80 -10.73
N ARG A 76 -18.95 27.78 -11.15
CA ARG A 76 -20.21 28.00 -11.88
C ARG A 76 -21.27 28.72 -11.03
N LYS A 77 -21.38 28.41 -9.74
CA LYS A 77 -22.35 29.05 -8.85
C LYS A 77 -22.00 30.50 -8.55
N LYS A 78 -20.71 30.81 -8.38
CA LYS A 78 -20.21 32.15 -7.99
C LYS A 78 -19.88 33.03 -9.19
N GLY A 79 -19.77 32.46 -10.40
CA GLY A 79 -19.35 33.18 -11.61
C GLY A 79 -17.86 33.56 -11.61
N ASP A 80 -17.08 33.02 -10.66
CA ASP A 80 -15.66 33.33 -10.49
C ASP A 80 -14.80 32.12 -10.90
N SER A 81 -14.14 32.26 -12.04
CA SER A 81 -13.23 31.24 -12.57
C SER A 81 -11.90 31.18 -11.83
N GLY A 82 -11.54 32.20 -11.02
CA GLY A 82 -10.31 32.22 -10.22
C GLY A 82 -10.26 31.08 -9.20
N ILE A 83 -11.42 30.70 -8.64
CA ILE A 83 -11.55 29.57 -7.71
C ILE A 83 -11.17 28.25 -8.39
N LEU A 84 -11.59 28.05 -9.65
CA LEU A 84 -11.26 26.85 -10.42
C LEU A 84 -9.75 26.74 -10.65
N TRP A 85 -9.12 27.82 -11.15
CA TRP A 85 -7.70 27.83 -11.46
C TRP A 85 -6.83 27.66 -10.22
N SER A 86 -7.19 28.32 -9.11
CA SER A 86 -6.49 28.16 -7.84
C SER A 86 -6.59 26.75 -7.30
N SER A 87 -7.77 26.12 -7.40
CA SER A 87 -7.99 24.75 -6.91
C SER A 87 -7.22 23.73 -7.77
N ILE A 88 -7.28 23.86 -9.11
CA ILE A 88 -6.50 23.02 -10.03
C ILE A 88 -5.00 23.12 -9.72
N ALA A 89 -4.46 24.34 -9.57
CA ALA A 89 -3.04 24.54 -9.31
C ALA A 89 -2.60 23.85 -8.00
N MET A 90 -3.34 24.05 -6.91
CA MET A 90 -3.03 23.41 -5.63
C MET A 90 -3.18 21.90 -5.68
N THR A 91 -4.25 21.40 -6.31
CA THR A 91 -4.44 19.95 -6.49
C THR A 91 -3.30 19.34 -7.30
N MET A 92 -2.85 19.98 -8.38
CA MET A 92 -1.72 19.49 -9.18
C MET A 92 -0.43 19.42 -8.36
N VAL A 93 -0.11 20.45 -7.57
CA VAL A 93 1.08 20.45 -6.70
C VAL A 93 1.04 19.29 -5.72
N VAL A 94 -0.08 19.09 -5.02
CA VAL A 94 -0.21 18.02 -4.02
C VAL A 94 -0.11 16.63 -4.68
N VAL A 95 -0.82 16.41 -5.80
CA VAL A 95 -0.79 15.13 -6.51
C VAL A 95 0.61 14.83 -7.03
N ILE A 96 1.28 15.80 -7.64
CA ILE A 96 2.65 15.61 -8.15
C ILE A 96 3.60 15.27 -7.00
N LEU A 97 3.52 15.97 -5.87
CA LEU A 97 4.36 15.67 -4.71
C LEU A 97 4.14 14.25 -4.21
N ILE A 98 2.89 13.81 -4.05
CA ILE A 98 2.57 12.44 -3.60
C ILE A 98 3.12 11.42 -4.59
N VAL A 99 2.93 11.65 -5.90
CA VAL A 99 3.43 10.75 -6.95
C VAL A 99 4.95 10.67 -6.92
N VAL A 100 5.65 11.80 -6.82
CA VAL A 100 7.12 11.84 -6.77
C VAL A 100 7.63 11.12 -5.52
N PHE A 101 7.04 11.38 -4.35
CA PHE A 101 7.44 10.70 -3.11
C PHE A 101 7.20 9.19 -3.19
N ALA A 102 6.04 8.76 -3.70
CA ALA A 102 5.72 7.35 -3.84
C ALA A 102 6.66 6.63 -4.84
N ILE A 103 6.96 7.25 -5.99
CA ILE A 103 7.89 6.71 -6.98
C ILE A 103 9.31 6.62 -6.42
N LEU A 104 9.77 7.66 -5.71
CA LEU A 104 11.09 7.62 -5.06
C LEU A 104 11.13 6.48 -4.05
N LEU A 105 10.09 6.35 -3.21
CA LEU A 105 10.01 5.29 -2.22
C LEU A 105 10.08 3.91 -2.90
N ILE A 106 9.31 3.68 -3.96
CA ILE A 106 9.37 2.46 -4.76
C ILE A 106 10.77 2.23 -5.36
N SER A 107 11.41 3.27 -5.90
CA SER A 107 12.71 3.18 -6.56
C SER A 107 13.86 2.84 -5.60
N TYR A 108 13.71 3.18 -4.31
CA TYR A 108 14.67 2.84 -3.26
C TYR A 108 14.41 1.47 -2.62
N MET A 109 13.30 0.81 -2.97
CA MET A 109 13.00 -0.53 -2.49
C MET A 109 13.64 -1.56 -3.41
N ASP A 110 14.45 -2.44 -2.83
CA ASP A 110 15.05 -3.59 -3.50
C ASP A 110 14.03 -4.75 -3.48
N ILE A 111 12.97 -4.62 -4.28
CA ILE A 111 11.91 -5.63 -4.51
C ILE A 111 12.09 -6.30 -5.86
#